data_AF-A0A444H482-F1
#
_entry.id   AF-A0A444H482-F1
#
_cell.length_a   1.000
_cell.length_b   1.000
_cell.length_c   1.000
_cell.angle_alpha   90.00
_cell.angle_beta   90.00
_cell.angle_gamma   90.00
#
_symmetry.space_group_name_H-M   'P 1'
#
loop_
_entity.id
_entity.type
_entity.pdbx_description
1 polymer ?
#
loop_
_entity_poly.entity_id
_entity_poly.type
_entity_poly.pdbx_seq_one_letter_code
_entity_poly.pdbx_strand_id
1 'polypeptide(L)'
;MSTLVATVILVTLFMMVFYAVIHFAQKPRRPLNRETILALIQSRIDGTDEEIRWVSFLSLPIHYDPFLEAVRMDCLKVERDEELAGEGSRKPSREACERYREIMKSLKHHFEMTC
;
A
#
# COMPACT_ATOMS: atom_id res chain seq x y z
N MET A 1 41.94 5.40 -28.88
CA MET A 1 41.92 6.05 -27.55
C MET A 1 40.70 6.96 -27.38
N SER A 2 40.42 7.88 -28.31
CA SER A 2 39.31 8.84 -28.19
C SER A 2 37.90 8.21 -28.09
N THR A 3 37.65 7.10 -28.79
CA THR A 3 36.35 6.40 -28.75
C THR A 3 36.08 5.72 -27.41
N LEU A 4 37.09 5.07 -26.82
CA LEU A 4 36.98 4.44 -25.49
C LEU A 4 36.67 5.48 -24.40
N VAL A 5 37.37 6.61 -24.43
CA VAL A 5 37.15 7.71 -23.48
C VAL A 5 35.72 8.26 -23.63
N ALA A 6 35.25 8.47 -24.86
CA ALA A 6 33.88 8.93 -25.11
C ALA A 6 32.83 7.94 -24.60
N THR A 7 33.03 6.63 -24.81
CA THR A 7 32.10 5.61 -24.31
C THR A 7 32.03 5.56 -22.79
N VAL A 8 33.16 5.68 -22.10
CA VAL A 8 33.20 5.69 -20.63
C VAL A 8 32.47 6.90 -20.06
N ILE A 9 32.66 8.09 -20.66
CA ILE A 9 31.98 9.31 -20.23
C ILE A 9 30.47 9.19 -20.41
N LEU A 10 30.02 8.68 -21.57
CA LEU A 10 28.60 8.50 -21.85
C LEU A 10 27.93 7.53 -20.87
N VAL A 11 28.56 6.38 -20.61
CA VAL A 11 28.04 5.38 -19.65
C VAL A 11 27.97 5.95 -18.24
N THR A 12 28.99 6.71 -17.84
CA THR A 12 29.02 7.34 -16.51
C THR A 12 27.91 8.39 -16.37
N LEU A 13 27.70 9.22 -17.39
CA LEU A 13 26.59 10.18 -17.42
C LEU A 13 25.23 9.46 -17.35
N PHE A 14 25.06 8.38 -18.10
CA PHE A 14 23.82 7.61 -18.10
C PHE A 14 23.54 6.99 -16.72
N MET A 15 24.56 6.43 -16.07
CA MET A 15 24.48 5.92 -14.70
C MET A 15 24.10 7.00 -13.69
N MET A 16 24.69 8.20 -13.79
CA MET A 16 24.34 9.32 -12.91
C MET A 16 22.88 9.76 -13.07
N VAL A 17 22.40 9.88 -14.31
CA VAL A 17 21.00 10.24 -14.59
C VAL A 17 20.07 9.16 -14.05
N PHE A 18 20.39 7.88 -14.28
CA PHE A 18 19.58 6.77 -13.78
C PHE A 18 19.51 6.74 -12.25
N TYR A 19 20.65 6.95 -11.58
CA TYR A 19 20.71 7.04 -10.13
C TYR A 19 19.89 8.22 -9.59
N ALA A 20 19.99 9.39 -10.22
CA ALA A 20 19.19 10.56 -9.85
C ALA A 20 17.69 10.28 -10.00
N VAL A 21 17.25 9.67 -11.11
CA VAL A 21 15.85 9.30 -11.32
C VAL A 21 15.35 8.37 -10.22
N ILE A 22 16.11 7.33 -9.86
CA ILE A 22 15.71 6.41 -8.79
C ILE A 22 15.60 7.15 -7.45
N HIS A 23 16.59 7.97 -7.11
CA HIS A 23 16.62 8.67 -5.82
C HIS A 23 15.50 9.71 -5.69
N PHE A 24 15.13 10.38 -6.78
CA PHE A 24 13.99 11.31 -6.80
C PHE A 24 12.63 10.60 -6.95
N ALA A 25 12.58 9.41 -7.55
CA ALA A 25 11.35 8.62 -7.68
C ALA A 25 10.98 7.88 -6.38
N GLN A 26 11.89 7.80 -5.40
CA GLN A 26 11.57 7.33 -4.05
C GLN A 26 10.69 8.37 -3.34
N LYS A 27 9.40 8.34 -3.66
CA LYS A 27 8.37 9.08 -2.93
C LYS A 27 8.51 8.69 -1.45
N PRO A 28 8.69 9.66 -0.53
CA PRO A 28 8.88 9.35 0.88
C PRO A 28 7.70 8.48 1.34
N ARG A 29 8.01 7.28 1.85
CA ARG A 29 7.00 6.37 2.39
C ARG A 29 6.36 7.09 3.56
N ARG A 30 5.21 7.73 3.33
CA ARG A 30 4.45 8.36 4.41
C ARG A 30 4.17 7.27 5.46
N PRO A 31 4.37 7.57 6.75
CA PRO A 31 4.00 6.62 7.79
C PRO A 31 2.53 6.23 7.61
N LEU A 32 2.24 4.93 7.79
CA LEU A 32 0.88 4.39 7.73
C LEU A 32 0.08 4.98 8.88
N ASN A 33 -0.55 6.12 8.63
CA ASN A 33 -1.40 6.80 9.60
C ASN A 33 -2.86 6.41 9.37
N ARG A 34 -3.72 6.63 10.38
CA ARG A 34 -5.17 6.36 10.35
C ARG A 34 -5.82 6.77 9.03
N GLU A 35 -5.60 8.01 8.60
CA GLU A 35 -6.21 8.56 7.38
C GLU A 35 -5.74 7.81 6.13
N THR A 36 -4.50 7.36 6.11
CA THR A 36 -3.93 6.60 5.00
C THR A 36 -4.56 5.21 4.93
N ILE A 37 -4.77 4.55 6.08
CA ILE A 37 -5.45 3.25 6.16
C ILE A 37 -6.91 3.37 5.75
N LEU A 38 -7.63 4.40 6.25
CA LEU A 38 -9.01 4.68 5.83
C LEU A 38 -9.12 4.89 4.32
N ALA A 39 -8.22 5.69 3.75
CA ALA A 39 -8.19 5.93 2.30
C ALA A 39 -7.87 4.65 1.50
N LEU A 40 -6.96 3.80 2.02
CA LEU A 40 -6.62 2.51 1.42
C LEU A 40 -7.83 1.58 1.38
N ILE A 41 -8.50 1.38 2.51
CA ILE A 41 -9.69 0.51 2.59
C ILE A 41 -10.82 1.06 1.71
N GLN A 42 -11.03 2.38 1.70
CA GLN A 42 -12.01 3.02 0.81
C GLN A 42 -11.67 2.78 -0.66
N SER A 43 -10.40 2.95 -1.06
CA SER A 43 -9.97 2.72 -2.44
C SER A 43 -10.14 1.26 -2.87
N ARG A 44 -9.97 0.31 -1.95
CA ARG A 44 -10.21 -1.12 -2.19
C ARG A 44 -11.69 -1.42 -2.43
N ILE A 45 -12.58 -0.86 -1.61
CA ILE A 45 -14.04 -0.96 -1.82
C ILE A 45 -14.43 -0.39 -3.19
N ASP A 46 -13.84 0.74 -3.57
CA ASP A 46 -14.11 1.41 -4.84
C ASP A 46 -13.45 0.71 -6.04
N GLY A 47 -12.55 -0.25 -5.81
CA GLY A 47 -11.75 -0.94 -6.83
C GLY A 47 -10.70 -0.04 -7.51
N THR A 48 -10.38 1.09 -6.89
CA THR A 48 -9.44 2.11 -7.40
C THR A 48 -8.07 2.03 -6.71
N ASP A 49 -7.88 1.10 -5.78
CA ASP A 49 -6.63 0.86 -5.10
C ASP A 49 -5.51 0.48 -6.07
N GLU A 50 -4.30 0.92 -5.79
CA GLU A 50 -3.10 0.37 -6.41
C GLU A 50 -2.82 -1.00 -5.77
N GLU A 51 -2.96 -2.07 -6.54
CA GLU A 51 -2.78 -3.46 -6.06
C GLU A 51 -1.47 -3.65 -5.29
N ILE A 52 -0.36 -3.13 -5.81
CA ILE A 52 0.95 -3.18 -5.13
C ILE A 52 0.88 -2.53 -3.74
N ARG A 53 0.15 -1.42 -3.60
CA ARG A 53 0.01 -0.69 -2.33
C ARG A 53 -0.88 -1.46 -1.35
N TRP A 54 -1.97 -2.07 -1.83
CA TRP A 54 -2.85 -2.90 -1.02
C TRP A 54 -2.11 -4.14 -0.49
N VAL A 55 -1.44 -4.88 -1.37
CA VAL A 55 -0.63 -6.05 -1.01
C VAL A 55 0.51 -5.66 -0.06
N SER A 56 1.15 -4.50 -0.27
CA SER A 56 2.18 -4.00 0.65
C SER A 56 1.62 -3.70 2.04
N PHE A 57 0.43 -3.10 2.12
CA PHE A 57 -0.26 -2.86 3.39
C PHE A 57 -0.58 -4.17 4.11
N LEU A 58 -1.10 -5.17 3.39
CA LEU A 58 -1.47 -6.46 3.98
C LEU A 58 -0.26 -7.30 4.40
N SER A 59 0.90 -7.15 3.75
CA SER A 59 2.09 -7.98 4.00
C SER A 59 3.01 -7.46 5.11
N LEU A 60 2.94 -6.18 5.46
CA LEU A 60 3.83 -5.56 6.43
C LEU A 60 3.15 -5.35 7.80
N PRO A 61 3.65 -5.95 8.89
CA PRO A 61 3.09 -5.75 10.22
C PRO A 61 3.33 -4.32 10.74
N ILE A 62 2.36 -3.80 11.50
CA ILE A 62 2.36 -2.48 12.12
C ILE A 62 2.74 -2.62 13.61
N HIS A 63 4.04 -2.64 13.92
CA HIS A 63 4.50 -2.92 15.28
C HIS A 63 4.25 -1.80 16.31
N TYR A 64 4.14 -0.55 15.86
CA TYR A 64 4.07 0.62 16.74
C TYR A 64 2.65 0.92 17.27
N ASP A 65 1.63 0.32 16.66
CA ASP A 65 0.22 0.54 17.01
C ASP A 65 -0.54 -0.79 16.94
N PRO A 66 -0.78 -1.44 18.10
CA PRO A 66 -1.48 -2.72 18.16
C PRO A 66 -2.91 -2.68 17.59
N PHE A 67 -3.57 -1.53 17.65
CA PHE A 67 -4.93 -1.38 17.12
C PHE A 67 -4.92 -1.33 15.59
N LEU A 68 -3.99 -0.57 15.00
CA LEU A 68 -3.83 -0.55 13.55
C LEU A 68 -3.38 -1.92 13.01
N GLU A 69 -2.56 -2.65 13.76
CA GLU A 69 -2.20 -4.03 13.41
C GLU A 69 -3.42 -4.97 13.44
N ALA A 70 -4.30 -4.84 14.43
CA ALA A 70 -5.55 -5.60 14.46
C ALA A 70 -6.43 -5.30 13.24
N VAL A 71 -6.56 -4.02 12.88
CA VAL A 71 -7.27 -3.59 11.66
C VAL A 71 -6.67 -4.19 10.39
N ARG A 72 -5.33 -4.16 10.26
CA ARG A 72 -4.63 -4.79 9.13
C ARG A 72 -4.92 -6.30 9.07
N MET A 73 -4.87 -6.97 10.21
CA MET A 73 -5.15 -8.40 10.31
C MET A 73 -6.59 -8.75 9.94
N ASP A 74 -7.55 -7.90 10.30
CA ASP A 74 -8.94 -8.09 9.90
C ASP A 74 -9.13 -7.88 8.40
N CYS A 75 -8.50 -6.87 7.80
CA CYS A 75 -8.46 -6.72 6.33
C CYS A 75 -7.83 -7.94 5.64
N LEU A 76 -6.74 -8.48 6.19
CA LEU A 76 -6.07 -9.67 5.64
C LEU A 76 -6.98 -10.92 5.68
N LYS A 77 -7.82 -11.06 6.71
CA LYS A 77 -8.81 -12.15 6.78
C LYS A 77 -9.85 -12.00 5.67
N VAL A 78 -10.39 -10.80 5.48
CA VAL A 78 -11.36 -10.53 4.39
C VAL A 78 -10.76 -10.89 3.04
N GLU A 79 -9.53 -10.46 2.76
CA GLU A 79 -8.85 -10.77 1.49
C GLU A 79 -8.66 -12.28 1.29
N ARG A 80 -8.24 -13.00 2.33
CA ARG A 80 -8.08 -14.46 2.26
C ARG A 80 -9.40 -15.18 1.99
N ASP A 81 -10.48 -14.73 2.61
CA ASP A 81 -11.80 -15.34 2.42
C ASP A 81 -12.26 -15.16 0.96
N GLU A 82 -12.01 -13.99 0.35
CA GLU A 82 -12.28 -13.71 -1.06
C GLU A 82 -11.43 -14.57 -2.01
N GLU A 83 -10.14 -14.73 -1.72
CA GLU A 83 -9.24 -15.60 -2.48
C GLU A 83 -9.73 -17.06 -2.46
N LEU A 84 -10.17 -17.54 -1.30
CA LEU A 84 -10.71 -18.90 -1.13
C LEU A 84 -12.05 -19.11 -1.85
N ALA A 85 -12.87 -18.06 -1.94
CA ALA A 85 -14.11 -18.07 -2.71
C ALA A 85 -13.89 -18.09 -4.24
N GLY A 86 -12.64 -17.88 -4.70
CA GLY A 86 -12.30 -17.76 -6.11
C GLY A 86 -12.68 -16.41 -6.73
N GLU A 87 -13.05 -15.42 -5.90
CA GLU A 87 -13.42 -14.07 -6.29
C GLU A 87 -12.23 -13.11 -6.23
N GLY A 88 -11.07 -13.55 -6.72
CA GLY A 88 -9.80 -12.79 -6.76
C GLY A 88 -9.80 -11.61 -7.75
N SER A 89 -10.90 -10.85 -7.82
CA SER A 89 -11.03 -9.64 -8.61
C SER A 89 -10.49 -8.43 -7.85
N ARG A 90 -10.00 -7.43 -8.60
CA ARG A 90 -9.58 -6.13 -8.05
C ARG A 90 -10.69 -5.45 -7.24
N LYS A 91 -11.95 -5.73 -7.57
CA LYS A 91 -13.10 -5.25 -6.82
C LYS A 91 -13.63 -6.37 -5.91
N PRO A 92 -13.69 -6.15 -4.59
CA PRO A 92 -14.20 -7.14 -3.66
C PRO A 92 -15.70 -7.40 -3.86
N SER A 93 -16.13 -8.57 -3.41
CA SER A 93 -17.53 -8.98 -3.34
C SER A 93 -18.36 -8.00 -2.48
N ARG A 94 -19.68 -8.10 -2.59
CA ARG A 94 -20.58 -7.29 -1.77
C ARG A 94 -20.39 -7.57 -0.28
N GLU A 95 -20.18 -8.83 0.08
CA GLU A 95 -19.96 -9.25 1.46
C GLU A 95 -18.65 -8.69 2.01
N ALA A 96 -17.56 -8.79 1.24
CA ALA A 96 -16.29 -8.19 1.61
C ALA A 96 -16.37 -6.65 1.72
N CYS A 97 -17.10 -5.98 0.83
CA CYS A 97 -17.34 -4.54 0.95
C CYS A 97 -18.02 -4.16 2.27
N GLU A 98 -18.99 -4.95 2.73
CA GLU A 98 -19.70 -4.71 3.99
C GLU A 98 -18.74 -4.88 5.18
N ARG A 99 -17.95 -5.96 5.20
CA ARG A 99 -16.91 -6.19 6.23
C ARG A 99 -15.87 -5.08 6.26
N TYR A 100 -15.39 -4.61 5.11
CA TYR A 100 -14.46 -3.48 5.04
C TYR A 100 -15.07 -2.19 5.62
N ARG A 101 -16.38 -1.92 5.40
CA ARG A 101 -17.06 -0.76 6.00
C ARG A 101 -17.18 -0.87 7.51
N GLU A 102 -17.39 -2.06 8.05
CA GLU A 102 -17.41 -2.28 9.50
C GLU A 102 -16.04 -2.01 10.12
N ILE A 103 -14.96 -2.49 9.48
CA ILE A 103 -13.58 -2.20 9.88
C ILE A 103 -13.30 -0.69 9.84
N MET A 104 -13.75 0.02 8.79
CA MET A 104 -13.60 1.48 8.73
C MET A 104 -14.37 2.19 9.86
N LYS A 105 -15.53 1.68 10.25
CA LYS A 105 -16.34 2.25 11.33
C LYS A 105 -15.65 2.07 12.69
N SER A 106 -15.11 0.88 12.97
CA SER A 106 -14.36 0.62 14.21
C SER A 106 -13.09 1.48 14.28
N LEU A 107 -12.37 1.61 13.15
CA LEU A 107 -11.22 2.49 13.00
C LEU A 107 -11.58 3.96 13.24
N LYS A 108 -12.70 4.46 12.70
CA LYS A 108 -13.12 5.84 12.96
C LYS A 108 -13.45 6.07 14.43
N HIS A 109 -14.21 5.16 15.03
CA HIS A 109 -14.70 5.29 16.40
C HIS A 109 -13.59 5.22 17.46
N HIS A 110 -12.61 4.33 17.30
CA HIS A 110 -11.49 4.21 18.24
C HIS A 110 -10.70 5.52 18.36
N PHE A 111 -10.47 6.20 17.24
CA PHE A 111 -9.76 7.47 17.22
C PHE A 111 -10.60 8.67 17.71
N GLU A 112 -11.94 8.59 17.68
CA GLU A 112 -12.80 9.60 18.31
C GLU A 112 -12.78 9.51 19.85
N MET A 113 -12.52 8.32 20.41
CA MET A 113 -12.45 8.09 21.86
C MET A 113 -11.06 8.37 22.47
N THR A 114 -10.03 8.52 21.64
CA THR A 114 -8.63 8.68 22.09
C THR A 114 -8.14 10.14 22.01
N CYS A 115 -8.98 11.05 21.49
CA CYS A 115 -8.78 12.50 21.49
C CYS A 115 -9.52 13.16 22.66
#